data_AF-A0A5E4K4X1-F1
#
_entry.id   AF-A0A5E4K4X1-F1
#
_cell.length_a   1.000
_cell.length_b   1.000
_cell.length_c   1.000
_cell.angle_alpha   90.00
_cell.angle_beta   90.00
_cell.angle_gamma   90.00
#
_symmetry.space_group_name_H-M   'P 1'
#
loop_
_entity.id
_entity.type
_entity.pdbx_description
1 polymer ?
#
loop_
_entity_poly.entity_id
_entity_poly.type
_entity_poly.pdbx_seq_one_letter_code
_entity_poly.pdbx_strand_id
1 'polypeptide(L)'
;MNSLTGDHENIVICDIAVDEKSCTQLKYRLNELSKVSNVIFMDHHPLPEKGFNAIYGAMGDFNETEVIEKWMQDWDKRTLYFYADVLIQGITYADRDYDYKRRIVDALSENKPPPWIEGLLDAAVIASQKEEEIKLKVRHDVVKLKNIAYVIDVNGYLSKSAIYAAAYGDARVGIACEHRSHKHFYDLSIRRRDGDSDLNLILRRVATEHDGTGGGHPFAGGARIPEKNLKPFLDDLDYALG
;
A
#
# COMPACT_ATOMS: atom_id res chain seq x y z
N MET A 1 25.38 -22.15 3.37
CA MET A 1 24.30 -21.19 3.68
C MET A 1 24.85 -19.86 4.17
N ASN A 2 26.02 -19.85 4.81
CA ASN A 2 26.79 -18.66 5.27
C ASN A 2 27.20 -17.65 4.17
N SER A 3 26.69 -17.75 2.94
CA SER A 3 27.04 -16.89 1.80
C SER A 3 25.99 -15.82 1.51
N LEU A 4 24.86 -15.81 2.22
CA LEU A 4 23.76 -14.83 2.05
C LEU A 4 23.70 -13.79 3.18
N THR A 5 24.32 -14.07 4.33
CA THR A 5 24.34 -13.15 5.48
C THR A 5 25.58 -12.27 5.52
N GLY A 6 26.71 -12.75 5.00
CA GLY A 6 28.02 -12.17 5.33
C GLY A 6 28.19 -12.03 6.84
N ASP A 7 28.89 -10.95 7.25
CA ASP A 7 29.01 -10.50 8.64
C ASP A 7 27.93 -9.45 9.02
N HIS A 8 26.76 -9.46 8.36
CA HIS A 8 25.77 -8.38 8.51
C HIS A 8 24.90 -8.61 9.76
N GLU A 9 24.98 -7.69 10.73
CA GLU A 9 24.21 -7.75 11.98
C GLU A 9 22.69 -7.63 11.75
N ASN A 10 22.27 -6.96 10.68
CA ASN A 10 20.86 -6.70 10.38
C ASN A 10 20.56 -7.04 8.91
N ILE A 11 19.39 -7.62 8.65
CA ILE A 11 18.90 -8.01 7.32
C ILE A 11 17.54 -7.36 7.11
N VAL A 12 17.43 -6.46 6.15
CA VAL A 12 16.17 -5.76 5.81
C VAL A 12 15.58 -6.34 4.52
N ILE A 13 14.30 -6.67 4.55
CA ILE A 13 13.55 -7.26 3.45
C ILE A 13 12.26 -6.46 3.27
N CYS A 14 12.05 -5.87 2.09
CA CYS A 14 10.92 -4.97 1.83
C CYS A 14 10.11 -5.42 0.60
N ASP A 15 8.79 -5.42 0.72
CA ASP A 15 7.79 -5.55 -0.36
C ASP A 15 8.02 -6.77 -1.29
N ILE A 16 8.38 -7.91 -0.69
CA ILE A 16 8.54 -9.17 -1.41
C ILE A 16 7.25 -9.98 -1.26
N ALA A 17 6.38 -9.89 -2.28
CA ALA A 17 5.19 -10.71 -2.37
C ALA A 17 5.52 -12.22 -2.25
N VAL A 18 5.09 -12.83 -1.14
CA VAL A 18 5.35 -14.23 -0.82
C VAL A 18 4.24 -15.11 -1.37
N ASP A 19 4.55 -15.99 -2.32
CA ASP A 19 3.57 -16.97 -2.80
C ASP A 19 3.36 -18.11 -1.78
N GLU A 20 2.15 -18.67 -1.77
CA GLU A 20 1.70 -19.67 -0.80
C GLU A 20 2.58 -20.94 -0.76
N LYS A 21 3.19 -21.32 -1.90
CA LYS A 21 4.06 -22.51 -1.98
C LYS A 21 5.43 -22.23 -1.38
N SER A 22 5.93 -21.01 -1.56
CA SER A 22 7.23 -20.58 -1.03
C SER A 22 7.16 -20.13 0.44
N CYS A 23 6.00 -19.70 0.94
CA CYS A 23 5.82 -19.10 2.26
C CYS A 23 6.41 -19.95 3.41
N THR A 24 6.10 -21.25 3.47
CA THR A 24 6.65 -22.13 4.53
C THR A 24 8.18 -22.21 4.47
N GLN A 25 8.76 -22.26 3.27
CA GLN A 25 10.21 -22.34 3.11
C GLN A 25 10.90 -21.01 3.39
N LEU A 26 10.29 -19.89 2.98
CA LEU A 26 10.74 -18.54 3.34
C LEU A 26 10.71 -18.35 4.86
N LYS A 27 9.59 -18.69 5.53
CA LYS A 27 9.44 -18.63 6.98
C LYS A 27 10.54 -19.41 7.71
N TYR A 28 10.86 -20.62 7.24
CA TYR A 28 11.98 -21.40 7.77
C TYR A 28 13.32 -20.67 7.58
N ARG A 29 13.58 -20.10 6.39
CA ARG A 29 14.81 -19.34 6.11
C ARG A 29 14.93 -18.10 7.00
N LEU A 30 13.88 -17.31 7.13
CA LEU A 30 13.85 -16.14 8.00
C LEU A 30 14.11 -16.51 9.46
N ASN A 31 13.58 -17.64 9.93
CA ASN A 31 13.85 -18.17 11.28
C ASN A 31 15.28 -18.69 11.48
N GLU A 32 15.96 -19.20 10.44
CA GLU A 32 17.39 -19.54 10.55
C GLU A 32 18.26 -18.28 10.50
N LEU A 33 17.86 -17.27 9.74
CA LEU A 33 18.53 -15.97 9.68
C LEU A 33 18.40 -15.19 11.00
N SER A 34 17.22 -15.19 11.63
CA SER A 34 16.94 -14.48 12.89
C SER A 34 17.69 -15.02 14.11
N LYS A 35 18.38 -16.16 13.98
CA LYS A 35 19.32 -16.69 14.99
C LYS A 35 20.70 -16.04 14.95
N VAL A 36 21.07 -15.41 13.83
CA VAL A 36 22.44 -14.91 13.59
C VAL A 36 22.48 -13.43 13.21
N SER A 37 21.39 -12.88 12.68
CA SER A 37 21.21 -11.47 12.34
C SER A 37 19.82 -11.00 12.78
N ASN A 38 19.64 -9.73 13.07
CA ASN A 38 18.33 -9.11 13.29
C ASN A 38 17.57 -9.01 11.94
N VAL A 39 16.45 -9.69 11.79
CA VAL A 39 15.70 -9.75 10.52
C VAL A 39 14.49 -8.82 10.57
N ILE A 40 14.46 -7.89 9.62
CA ILE A 40 13.46 -6.83 9.50
C ILE A 40 12.67 -7.09 8.22
N PHE A 41 11.44 -7.60 8.36
CA PHE A 41 10.55 -7.88 7.23
C PHE A 41 9.46 -6.81 7.18
N MET A 42 9.38 -6.08 6.06
CA MET A 42 8.42 -5.02 5.78
C MET A 42 7.62 -5.40 4.53
N ASP A 43 6.48 -6.06 4.70
CA ASP A 43 5.62 -6.49 3.58
C ASP A 43 4.15 -6.28 3.91
N HIS A 44 3.33 -6.22 2.86
CA HIS A 44 1.88 -6.09 2.93
C HIS A 44 1.16 -7.43 3.21
N HIS A 45 1.92 -8.52 3.44
CA HIS A 45 1.45 -9.84 3.89
C HIS A 45 2.29 -10.41 5.06
N PRO A 46 1.74 -11.25 5.97
CA PRO A 46 2.44 -11.88 7.12
C PRO A 46 3.41 -13.02 6.71
N LEU A 47 4.41 -13.53 7.47
CA LEU A 47 5.03 -13.36 8.83
C LEU A 47 6.36 -14.21 8.83
N PRO A 48 7.37 -14.10 9.75
CA PRO A 48 7.19 -13.97 11.21
C PRO A 48 8.25 -13.21 12.08
N GLU A 49 7.86 -13.03 13.35
CA GLU A 49 8.64 -12.98 14.62
C GLU A 49 10.18 -12.77 14.65
N LYS A 50 10.62 -11.50 14.58
CA LYS A 50 11.37 -10.74 15.65
C LYS A 50 12.19 -9.60 15.02
N GLY A 51 11.88 -8.36 15.37
CA GLY A 51 12.73 -7.20 15.06
C GLY A 51 12.03 -5.88 15.37
N PHE A 52 12.72 -4.95 16.04
CA PHE A 52 12.18 -3.64 16.42
C PHE A 52 11.67 -2.82 15.22
N ASN A 53 12.33 -2.96 14.06
CA ASN A 53 11.99 -2.21 12.85
C ASN A 53 10.94 -2.92 11.96
N ALA A 54 10.57 -4.17 12.24
CA ALA A 54 9.54 -4.90 11.48
C ALA A 54 8.12 -4.35 11.73
N ILE A 55 7.98 -3.54 12.79
CA ILE A 55 6.70 -2.98 13.23
C ILE A 55 6.16 -1.92 12.23
N TYR A 56 7.05 -1.10 11.64
CA TYR A 56 6.65 0.08 10.87
C TYR A 56 5.95 -0.23 9.54
N GLY A 57 6.46 -1.21 8.78
CA GLY A 57 5.82 -1.64 7.54
C GLY A 57 4.46 -2.30 7.79
N ALA A 58 4.42 -3.21 8.77
CA ALA A 58 3.21 -3.98 9.09
C ALA A 58 2.06 -3.10 9.66
N MET A 59 2.38 -1.99 10.32
CA MET A 59 1.36 -1.03 10.81
C MET A 59 0.75 -0.17 9.71
N GLY A 60 1.35 -0.08 8.52
CA GLY A 60 0.82 0.71 7.40
C GLY A 60 -0.45 0.14 6.76
N ASP A 61 -0.64 -1.19 6.85
CA ASP A 61 -1.73 -1.92 6.18
C ASP A 61 -2.84 -2.40 7.13
N PHE A 62 -2.93 -1.84 8.34
CA PHE A 62 -4.07 -1.98 9.28
C PHE A 62 -4.47 -3.40 9.72
N ASN A 63 -3.70 -4.45 9.41
CA ASN A 63 -3.95 -5.79 9.93
C ASN A 63 -3.27 -5.95 11.29
N GLU A 64 -4.04 -5.72 12.37
CA GLU A 64 -3.69 -6.08 13.75
C GLU A 64 -3.56 -7.61 13.88
N THR A 65 -2.40 -8.15 13.49
CA THR A 65 -2.08 -9.57 13.73
C THR A 65 -1.70 -9.77 15.20
N GLU A 66 -1.97 -10.96 15.75
CA GLU A 66 -1.61 -11.34 17.13
C GLU A 66 -0.13 -11.07 17.47
N VAL A 67 0.75 -11.13 16.45
CA VAL A 67 2.19 -10.83 16.59
C VAL A 67 2.45 -9.33 16.76
N ILE A 68 1.75 -8.47 16.01
CA ILE A 68 1.82 -7.01 16.19
C ILE A 68 1.22 -6.61 17.54
N GLU A 69 0.07 -7.17 17.91
CA GLU A 69 -0.54 -6.91 19.22
C GLU A 69 0.41 -7.24 20.38
N LYS A 70 1.08 -8.38 20.30
CA LYS A 70 2.11 -8.82 21.26
C LYS A 70 3.30 -7.86 21.30
N TRP A 71 3.82 -7.42 20.16
CA TRP A 71 4.89 -6.42 20.11
C TRP A 71 4.46 -5.07 20.69
N MET A 72 3.22 -4.65 20.47
CA MET A 72 2.66 -3.41 21.04
C MET A 72 2.42 -3.47 22.57
N GLN A 73 2.72 -4.58 23.24
CA GLN A 73 2.75 -4.66 24.72
C GLN A 73 4.07 -4.16 25.30
N ASP A 74 5.18 -4.32 24.56
CA ASP A 74 6.53 -4.00 25.02
C ASP A 74 6.94 -2.54 24.73
N TRP A 75 6.15 -1.80 23.94
CA TRP A 75 6.50 -0.48 23.40
C TRP A 75 5.33 0.52 23.43
N ASP A 76 5.63 1.82 23.51
CA ASP A 76 4.60 2.86 23.42
C ASP A 76 3.99 2.91 22.00
N LYS A 77 2.68 2.64 21.93
CA LYS A 77 1.92 2.57 20.67
C LYS A 77 2.01 3.87 19.86
N ARG A 78 2.02 5.05 20.50
CA ARG A 78 2.03 6.34 19.80
C ARG A 78 3.36 6.60 19.10
N THR A 79 4.46 6.23 19.76
CA THR A 79 5.80 6.25 19.17
C THR A 79 5.88 5.34 17.96
N LEU A 80 5.32 4.12 18.06
CA LEU A 80 5.29 3.18 16.93
C LEU A 80 4.48 3.71 15.73
N TYR A 81 3.27 4.24 15.96
CA TYR A 81 2.47 4.87 14.87
C TYR A 81 3.20 6.06 14.25
N PHE A 82 3.82 6.92 15.05
CA PHE A 82 4.56 8.08 14.53
C PHE A 82 5.76 7.65 13.67
N TYR A 83 6.54 6.66 14.10
CA TYR A 83 7.69 6.16 13.34
C TYR A 83 7.25 5.41 12.07
N ALA A 84 6.13 4.69 12.12
CA ALA A 84 5.51 4.06 10.95
C ALA A 84 5.06 5.10 9.91
N ASP A 85 4.32 6.12 10.33
CA ASP A 85 3.80 7.16 9.44
C ASP A 85 4.94 7.98 8.80
N VAL A 86 5.98 8.35 9.57
CA VAL A 86 7.18 9.01 9.03
C VAL A 86 7.85 8.15 7.95
N LEU A 87 7.95 6.84 8.15
CA LEU A 87 8.52 5.94 7.15
C LEU A 87 7.64 5.84 5.89
N ILE A 88 6.33 5.62 6.06
CA ILE A 88 5.37 5.45 4.97
C ILE A 88 5.25 6.73 4.14
N GLN A 89 5.07 7.88 4.78
CA GLN A 89 4.92 9.17 4.09
C GLN A 89 6.24 9.61 3.44
N GLY A 90 7.38 9.39 4.10
CA GLY A 90 8.70 9.69 3.55
C GLY A 90 9.06 8.81 2.33
N ILE A 91 8.73 7.51 2.35
CA ILE A 91 8.86 6.62 1.18
C ILE A 91 7.85 7.00 0.08
N THR A 92 6.66 7.48 0.44
CA THR A 92 5.63 7.95 -0.50
C THR A 92 6.04 9.24 -1.20
N TYR A 93 6.78 10.13 -0.54
CA TYR A 93 7.43 11.29 -1.15
C TYR A 93 8.48 10.89 -2.20
N ALA A 94 9.25 9.84 -1.93
CA ALA A 94 10.39 9.42 -2.76
C ALA A 94 10.04 9.03 -4.20
N ASP A 95 8.82 8.57 -4.48
CA ASP A 95 8.37 8.04 -5.78
C ASP A 95 9.40 7.10 -6.45
N ARG A 96 10.17 7.59 -7.43
CA ARG A 96 11.18 6.84 -8.19
C ARG A 96 12.63 7.12 -7.79
N ASP A 97 12.87 7.87 -6.72
CA ASP A 97 14.21 8.05 -6.15
C ASP A 97 14.65 6.77 -5.42
N TYR A 98 15.22 5.84 -6.18
CA TYR A 98 15.73 4.56 -5.67
C TYR A 98 16.97 4.73 -4.78
N ASP A 99 17.74 5.81 -4.92
CA ASP A 99 18.96 6.03 -4.12
C ASP A 99 18.64 6.63 -2.75
N TYR A 100 17.63 7.50 -2.67
CA TYR A 100 17.02 7.88 -1.39
C TYR A 100 16.36 6.69 -0.70
N LYS A 101 15.61 5.83 -1.43
CA LYS A 101 15.06 4.58 -0.87
C LYS A 101 16.13 3.63 -0.33
N ARG A 102 17.27 3.49 -1.01
CA ARG A 102 18.43 2.73 -0.51
C ARG A 102 18.98 3.31 0.79
N ARG A 103 19.22 4.62 0.86
CA ARG A 103 19.69 5.28 2.09
C ARG A 103 18.75 5.09 3.28
N ILE A 104 17.44 5.00 3.06
CA ILE A 104 16.46 4.65 4.11
C ILE A 104 16.69 3.20 4.58
N VAL A 105 16.83 2.25 3.67
CA VAL A 105 17.11 0.83 3.99
C VAL A 105 18.44 0.68 4.74
N ASP A 106 19.50 1.36 4.29
CA ASP A 106 20.81 1.35 4.92
C ASP A 106 20.72 1.86 6.37
N ALA A 107 20.08 3.02 6.59
CA ALA A 107 19.88 3.60 7.92
C ALA A 107 19.01 2.71 8.85
N LEU A 108 17.97 2.06 8.31
CA LEU A 108 17.16 1.09 9.06
C LEU A 108 17.97 -0.17 9.43
N SER A 109 18.93 -0.57 8.58
CA SER A 109 19.86 -1.67 8.87
C SER A 109 20.88 -1.30 9.96
N GLU A 110 21.15 -0.02 10.20
CA GLU A 110 21.93 0.48 11.33
C GLU A 110 21.06 0.70 12.60
N ASN A 111 19.80 0.26 12.59
CA ASN A 111 18.79 0.51 13.63
C ASN A 111 18.53 2.00 13.90
N LYS A 112 18.78 2.89 12.92
CA LYS A 112 18.45 4.31 13.01
C LYS A 112 16.92 4.49 12.91
N PRO A 113 16.23 4.98 13.95
CA PRO A 113 14.77 5.03 13.91
C PRO A 113 14.26 6.14 12.96
N PRO A 114 13.08 5.98 12.33
CA PRO A 114 12.70 6.74 11.13
C PRO A 114 12.83 8.28 11.20
N PRO A 115 12.42 8.98 12.29
CA PRO A 115 12.54 10.44 12.35
C PRO A 115 13.98 10.97 12.36
N TRP A 116 14.98 10.12 12.63
CA TRP A 116 16.40 10.48 12.57
C TRP A 116 17.07 10.11 11.23
N ILE A 117 16.37 9.45 10.31
CA ILE A 117 16.87 9.20 8.95
C ILE A 117 16.88 10.54 8.19
N GLU A 118 18.01 10.86 7.55
CA GLU A 118 18.25 12.20 6.99
C GLU A 118 17.22 12.56 5.91
N GLY A 119 16.52 13.68 6.11
CA GLY A 119 15.45 14.17 5.24
C GLY A 119 14.16 13.33 5.26
N LEU A 120 14.06 12.24 6.04
CA LEU A 120 12.87 11.39 6.05
C LEU A 120 11.67 12.05 6.74
N LEU A 121 11.92 12.74 7.86
CA LEU A 121 10.88 13.50 8.55
C LEU A 121 10.33 14.67 7.70
N ASP A 122 11.22 15.40 7.01
CA ASP A 122 10.82 16.51 6.14
C ASP A 122 10.01 16.01 4.92
N ALA A 123 10.47 14.92 4.31
CA ALA A 123 9.75 14.24 3.23
C ALA A 123 8.35 13.77 3.67
N ALA A 124 8.23 13.21 4.88
CA ALA A 124 6.96 12.81 5.46
C ALA A 124 6.01 13.99 5.67
N VAL A 125 6.50 15.13 6.17
CA VAL A 125 5.71 16.36 6.31
C VAL A 125 5.20 16.86 4.96
N ILE A 126 6.05 16.87 3.92
CA ILE A 126 5.68 17.32 2.57
C ILE A 126 4.62 16.38 1.95
N ALA A 127 4.78 15.06 2.09
CA ALA A 127 3.78 14.09 1.62
C ALA A 127 2.43 14.26 2.32
N SER A 128 2.43 14.48 3.65
CA SER A 128 1.22 14.74 4.43
C SER A 128 0.52 16.05 4.04
N GLN A 129 1.27 17.11 3.72
CA GLN A 129 0.69 18.36 3.18
C GLN A 129 0.02 18.13 1.83
N LYS A 130 0.69 17.42 0.91
CA LYS A 130 0.13 17.04 -0.40
C LYS A 130 -1.12 16.16 -0.27
N GLU A 131 -1.18 15.32 0.76
CA GLU A 131 -2.36 14.49 1.05
C GLU A 131 -3.57 15.33 1.48
N GLU A 132 -3.39 16.41 2.24
CA GLU A 132 -4.47 17.37 2.52
C GLU A 132 -4.97 18.10 1.27
N GLU A 133 -4.08 18.50 0.37
CA GLU A 133 -4.45 19.06 -0.95
C GLU A 133 -5.27 18.06 -1.78
N ILE A 134 -4.83 16.79 -1.81
CA ILE A 134 -5.56 15.68 -2.45
C ILE A 134 -6.94 15.50 -1.81
N LYS A 135 -7.06 15.50 -0.48
CA LYS A 135 -8.36 15.37 0.22
C LYS A 135 -9.33 16.49 -0.15
N LEU A 136 -8.85 17.73 -0.25
CA LEU A 136 -9.67 18.87 -0.65
C LEU A 136 -10.16 18.71 -2.10
N LYS A 137 -9.28 18.34 -3.03
CA LYS A 137 -9.63 18.12 -4.43
C LYS A 137 -10.59 16.95 -4.62
N VAL A 138 -10.32 15.79 -4.00
CA VAL A 138 -11.21 14.62 -4.06
C VAL A 138 -12.59 14.95 -3.50
N ARG A 139 -12.69 15.74 -2.43
CA ARG A 139 -13.99 16.17 -1.89
C ARG A 139 -14.80 17.03 -2.87
N HIS A 140 -14.13 17.83 -3.70
CA HIS A 140 -14.79 18.68 -4.70
C HIS A 140 -15.18 17.89 -5.95
N ASP A 141 -14.29 17.02 -6.41
CA ASP A 141 -14.37 16.37 -7.73
C ASP A 141 -15.10 15.01 -7.71
N VAL A 142 -15.46 14.47 -6.53
CA VAL A 142 -16.04 13.13 -6.40
C VAL A 142 -17.43 13.01 -7.03
N VAL A 143 -17.56 12.03 -7.94
CA VAL A 143 -18.82 11.65 -8.58
C VAL A 143 -19.34 10.37 -7.92
N LYS A 144 -20.59 10.41 -7.44
CA LYS A 144 -21.28 9.28 -6.80
C LYS A 144 -22.17 8.54 -7.80
N LEU A 145 -22.11 7.20 -7.81
CA LEU A 145 -23.11 6.29 -8.39
C LEU A 145 -23.80 5.50 -7.25
N LYS A 146 -24.42 4.34 -7.52
CA LYS A 146 -25.23 3.62 -6.51
C LYS A 146 -24.36 2.98 -5.43
N ASN A 147 -23.32 2.27 -5.85
CA ASN A 147 -22.40 1.48 -5.02
C ASN A 147 -20.98 2.03 -5.04
N ILE A 148 -20.58 2.72 -6.13
CA ILE A 148 -19.25 3.33 -6.29
C ILE A 148 -19.26 4.86 -6.17
N ALA A 149 -18.11 5.41 -5.82
CA ALA A 149 -17.78 6.82 -6.02
C ALA A 149 -16.40 6.94 -6.65
N TYR A 150 -16.23 7.87 -7.60
CA TYR A 150 -15.00 7.97 -8.38
C TYR A 150 -14.51 9.42 -8.57
N VAL A 151 -13.21 9.54 -8.82
CA VAL A 151 -12.53 10.78 -9.20
C VAL A 151 -11.58 10.52 -10.37
N ILE A 152 -11.34 11.55 -11.18
CA ILE A 152 -10.46 11.49 -12.36
C ILE A 152 -9.39 12.58 -12.24
N ASP A 153 -8.13 12.24 -12.53
CA ASP A 153 -7.00 13.17 -12.65
C ASP A 153 -6.81 14.12 -11.46
N VAL A 154 -6.90 13.55 -10.27
CA VAL A 154 -6.60 14.24 -9.00
C VAL A 154 -5.15 14.76 -8.98
N ASN A 155 -4.22 14.13 -9.71
CA ASN A 155 -2.79 14.42 -9.72
C ASN A 155 -2.14 14.24 -8.33
N GLY A 156 -2.18 12.99 -7.85
CA GLY A 156 -1.76 12.65 -6.49
C GLY A 156 -1.72 11.13 -6.26
N TYR A 157 -1.72 10.72 -5.00
CA TYR A 157 -1.60 9.31 -4.60
C TYR A 157 -2.88 8.52 -4.93
N LEU A 158 -2.89 7.81 -6.07
CA LEU A 158 -4.07 7.13 -6.62
C LEU A 158 -4.81 6.25 -5.59
N SER A 159 -4.08 5.48 -4.78
CA SER A 159 -4.64 4.63 -3.72
C SER A 159 -5.36 5.42 -2.63
N LYS A 160 -4.79 6.54 -2.17
CA LYS A 160 -5.39 7.40 -1.14
C LYS A 160 -6.58 8.18 -1.70
N SER A 161 -6.48 8.68 -2.93
CA SER A 161 -7.61 9.28 -3.66
C SER A 161 -8.81 8.34 -3.78
N ALA A 162 -8.59 7.05 -4.02
CA ALA A 162 -9.66 6.06 -4.06
C ALA A 162 -10.35 5.86 -2.69
N ILE A 163 -9.58 5.78 -1.60
CA ILE A 163 -10.13 5.72 -0.23
C ILE A 163 -11.01 6.95 0.06
N TYR A 164 -10.51 8.15 -0.28
CA TYR A 164 -11.25 9.39 -0.06
C TYR A 164 -12.46 9.55 -0.97
N ALA A 165 -12.44 9.00 -2.20
CA ALA A 165 -13.62 8.96 -3.06
C ALA A 165 -14.75 8.12 -2.42
N ALA A 166 -14.43 6.94 -1.86
CA ALA A 166 -15.41 6.13 -1.12
C ALA A 166 -15.99 6.89 0.09
N ALA A 167 -15.13 7.56 0.84
CA ALA A 167 -15.51 8.28 2.05
C ALA A 167 -16.39 9.52 1.75
N TYR A 168 -15.98 10.38 0.82
CA TYR A 168 -16.68 11.62 0.50
C TYR A 168 -17.90 11.41 -0.41
N GLY A 169 -17.87 10.42 -1.30
CA GLY A 169 -19.04 10.00 -2.08
C GLY A 169 -20.03 9.15 -1.29
N ASP A 170 -19.72 8.79 -0.04
CA ASP A 170 -20.46 7.83 0.78
C ASP A 170 -20.88 6.56 0.02
N ALA A 171 -19.87 5.85 -0.50
CA ALA A 171 -20.05 4.70 -1.38
C ALA A 171 -19.28 3.48 -0.87
N ARG A 172 -19.75 2.29 -1.24
CA ARG A 172 -19.15 1.00 -0.82
C ARG A 172 -17.74 0.82 -1.34
N VAL A 173 -17.48 1.33 -2.54
CA VAL A 173 -16.20 1.23 -3.25
C VAL A 173 -15.81 2.60 -3.80
N GLY A 174 -14.57 2.99 -3.57
CA GLY A 174 -13.99 4.21 -4.10
C GLY A 174 -13.01 3.91 -5.22
N ILE A 175 -12.97 4.79 -6.22
CA ILE A 175 -12.14 4.65 -7.42
C ILE A 175 -11.41 5.96 -7.69
N ALA A 176 -10.13 5.88 -8.02
CA ALA A 176 -9.41 7.00 -8.60
C ALA A 176 -8.80 6.58 -9.94
N CYS A 177 -9.07 7.38 -10.96
CA CYS A 177 -8.61 7.18 -12.33
C CYS A 177 -7.49 8.19 -12.65
N GLU A 178 -6.40 7.72 -13.27
CA GLU A 178 -5.31 8.55 -13.79
C GLU A 178 -5.17 8.33 -15.30
N HIS A 179 -5.29 9.41 -16.06
CA HIS A 179 -5.25 9.39 -17.51
C HIS A 179 -3.83 9.17 -18.03
N ARG A 180 -3.65 8.13 -18.86
CA ARG A 180 -2.40 7.88 -19.60
C ARG A 180 -2.59 8.23 -21.06
N SER A 181 -2.74 9.52 -21.35
CA SER A 181 -2.95 10.09 -22.69
C SER A 181 -2.04 9.49 -23.78
N HIS A 182 -0.74 9.31 -23.50
CA HIS A 182 0.22 8.70 -24.43
C HIS A 182 -0.03 7.21 -24.77
N LYS A 183 -0.95 6.55 -24.07
CA LYS A 183 -1.25 5.11 -24.21
C LYS A 183 -2.74 4.80 -24.37
N HIS A 184 -3.59 5.82 -24.45
CA HIS A 184 -5.04 5.72 -24.68
C HIS A 184 -5.82 4.90 -23.63
N PHE A 185 -5.42 4.97 -22.37
CA PHE A 185 -6.11 4.30 -21.26
C PHE A 185 -6.06 5.11 -19.95
N TYR A 186 -6.87 4.69 -18.98
CA TYR A 186 -6.75 5.08 -17.58
C TYR A 186 -6.11 3.95 -16.76
N ASP A 187 -5.18 4.28 -15.86
CA ASP A 187 -4.83 3.41 -14.74
C ASP A 187 -5.77 3.74 -13.56
N LEU A 188 -6.34 2.73 -12.92
CA LEU A 188 -7.32 2.87 -11.84
C LEU A 188 -6.79 2.23 -10.55
N SER A 189 -7.00 2.91 -9.41
CA SER A 189 -6.95 2.30 -8.08
C SER A 189 -8.36 2.21 -7.50
N ILE A 190 -8.71 1.05 -6.97
CA ILE A 190 -10.07 0.71 -6.52
C ILE A 190 -9.96 0.17 -5.09
N ARG A 191 -10.80 0.66 -4.17
CA ARG A 191 -10.73 0.34 -2.73
C ARG A 191 -12.12 0.11 -2.16
N ARG A 192 -12.32 -1.02 -1.48
CA ARG A 192 -13.57 -1.33 -0.76
C ARG A 192 -13.55 -0.64 0.59
N ARG A 193 -14.62 0.09 0.90
CA ARG A 193 -14.89 0.70 2.21
C ARG A 193 -15.78 -0.21 3.05
N ASP A 194 -16.81 -0.80 2.45
CA ASP A 194 -17.80 -1.63 3.12
C ASP A 194 -18.38 -2.72 2.19
N GLY A 195 -19.17 -3.63 2.76
CA GLY A 195 -19.76 -4.79 2.07
C GLY A 195 -18.82 -5.98 1.88
N ASP A 196 -19.36 -7.09 1.39
CA ASP A 196 -18.66 -8.38 1.32
C ASP A 196 -18.09 -8.73 -0.07
N SER A 197 -18.41 -7.93 -1.09
CA SER A 197 -18.01 -8.17 -2.49
C SER A 197 -16.50 -8.32 -2.68
N ASP A 198 -16.07 -9.40 -3.33
CA ASP A 198 -14.67 -9.63 -3.70
C ASP A 198 -14.30 -8.82 -4.96
N LEU A 199 -13.51 -7.76 -4.75
CA LEU A 199 -13.06 -6.89 -5.84
C LEU A 199 -12.16 -7.61 -6.86
N ASN A 200 -11.35 -8.58 -6.44
CA ASN A 200 -10.46 -9.30 -7.36
C ASN A 200 -11.27 -10.15 -8.35
N LEU A 201 -12.31 -10.85 -7.88
CA LEU A 201 -13.20 -11.63 -8.74
C LEU A 201 -14.01 -10.73 -9.68
N ILE A 202 -14.60 -9.64 -9.17
CA ILE A 202 -15.40 -8.71 -9.96
C ILE A 202 -14.54 -8.02 -11.04
N LEU A 203 -13.37 -7.49 -10.68
CA LEU A 203 -12.53 -6.74 -11.62
C LEU A 203 -11.92 -7.63 -12.71
N ARG A 204 -11.59 -8.89 -12.42
CA ARG A 204 -11.12 -9.85 -13.44
C ARG A 204 -12.17 -10.13 -14.52
N ARG A 205 -13.46 -10.06 -14.16
CA ARG A 205 -14.57 -10.15 -15.12
C ARG A 205 -14.80 -8.81 -15.83
N VAL A 206 -15.21 -7.79 -15.07
CA VAL A 206 -15.72 -6.53 -15.62
C VAL A 206 -14.65 -5.75 -16.40
N ALA A 207 -13.38 -5.75 -15.97
CA ALA A 207 -12.35 -5.06 -16.75
C ALA A 207 -12.12 -5.71 -18.12
N THR A 208 -12.21 -7.04 -18.20
CA THR A 208 -12.02 -7.81 -19.45
C THR A 208 -13.21 -7.63 -20.40
N GLU A 209 -14.44 -7.47 -19.88
CA GLU A 209 -15.64 -7.13 -20.65
C GLU A 209 -15.51 -5.75 -21.35
N HIS A 210 -14.61 -4.88 -20.87
CA HIS A 210 -14.37 -3.51 -21.35
C HIS A 210 -13.01 -3.30 -22.05
N ASP A 211 -12.50 -4.32 -22.76
CA ASP A 211 -11.17 -4.33 -23.43
C ASP A 211 -9.98 -4.01 -22.48
N GLY A 212 -10.17 -4.17 -21.18
CA GLY A 212 -9.20 -3.81 -20.14
C GLY A 212 -8.63 -5.00 -19.38
N THR A 213 -7.90 -4.70 -18.31
CA THR A 213 -7.40 -5.71 -17.35
C THR A 213 -7.63 -5.23 -15.92
N GLY A 214 -7.87 -6.16 -14.98
CA GLY A 214 -8.14 -5.80 -13.59
C GLY A 214 -8.02 -6.98 -12.63
N GLY A 215 -7.83 -6.67 -11.35
CA GLY A 215 -7.69 -7.66 -10.27
C GLY A 215 -6.92 -7.09 -9.07
N GLY A 216 -6.60 -7.96 -8.10
CA GLY A 216 -5.84 -7.59 -6.91
C GLY A 216 -6.20 -8.45 -5.71
N HIS A 217 -6.46 -7.80 -4.58
CA HIS A 217 -6.98 -8.40 -3.34
C HIS A 217 -8.51 -8.24 -3.26
N PRO A 218 -9.26 -9.09 -2.52
CA PRO A 218 -10.71 -8.93 -2.34
C PRO A 218 -11.17 -7.54 -1.85
N PHE A 219 -10.30 -6.78 -1.19
CA PHE A 219 -10.60 -5.46 -0.62
C PHE A 219 -9.98 -4.28 -1.39
N ALA A 220 -9.06 -4.55 -2.31
CA ALA A 220 -8.26 -3.55 -2.99
C ALA A 220 -7.81 -4.06 -4.37
N GLY A 221 -8.15 -3.34 -5.42
CA GLY A 221 -7.81 -3.71 -6.79
C GLY A 221 -7.13 -2.59 -7.57
N GLY A 222 -6.55 -2.97 -8.70
CA GLY A 222 -6.20 -2.06 -9.79
C GLY A 222 -6.91 -2.49 -11.07
N ALA A 223 -7.09 -1.55 -11.99
CA ALA A 223 -7.54 -1.84 -13.34
C ALA A 223 -6.87 -0.92 -14.36
N ARG A 224 -6.83 -1.36 -15.62
CA ARG A 224 -6.45 -0.55 -16.77
C ARG A 224 -7.54 -0.65 -17.82
N ILE A 225 -8.19 0.48 -18.12
CA ILE A 225 -9.37 0.55 -18.97
C ILE A 225 -9.11 1.54 -20.12
N PRO A 226 -9.35 1.19 -21.39
CA PRO A 226 -9.22 2.11 -22.52
C PRO A 226 -10.11 3.36 -22.35
N GLU A 227 -9.64 4.52 -22.82
CA GLU A 227 -10.33 5.82 -22.66
C GLU A 227 -11.82 5.75 -23.05
N LYS A 228 -12.10 5.20 -24.24
CA LYS A 228 -13.45 5.00 -24.80
C LYS A 228 -14.39 4.16 -23.93
N ASN A 229 -13.84 3.29 -23.07
CA ASN A 229 -14.58 2.31 -22.29
C ASN A 229 -14.67 2.67 -20.80
N LEU A 230 -14.05 3.77 -20.32
CA LEU A 230 -14.04 4.11 -18.90
C LEU A 230 -15.46 4.28 -18.33
N LYS A 231 -16.33 5.02 -19.01
CA LYS A 231 -17.70 5.27 -18.53
C LYS A 231 -18.54 3.98 -18.44
N PRO A 232 -18.69 3.16 -19.50
CA PRO A 232 -19.46 1.92 -19.39
C PRO A 232 -18.83 0.91 -18.41
N PHE A 233 -17.49 0.87 -18.28
CA PHE A 233 -16.84 0.10 -17.22
C PHE A 233 -17.27 0.52 -15.80
N LEU A 234 -17.34 1.83 -15.53
CA LEU A 234 -17.77 2.34 -14.22
C LEU A 234 -19.23 1.98 -13.93
N ASP A 235 -20.09 2.04 -14.94
CA ASP A 235 -21.52 1.73 -14.81
C ASP A 235 -21.76 0.21 -14.59
N ASP A 236 -21.05 -0.65 -15.32
CA ASP A 236 -21.13 -2.11 -15.14
C ASP A 236 -20.47 -2.58 -13.83
N LEU A 237 -19.40 -1.91 -13.37
CA LEU A 237 -18.80 -2.16 -12.06
C LEU A 237 -19.74 -1.74 -10.93
N ASP A 238 -20.43 -0.60 -11.06
CA ASP A 238 -21.45 -0.16 -10.11
C ASP A 238 -22.59 -1.18 -10.00
N TYR A 239 -23.08 -1.69 -11.14
CA TYR A 239 -24.10 -2.75 -11.19
C TYR A 239 -23.61 -4.08 -10.60
N ALA A 240 -22.37 -4.49 -10.87
CA ALA A 240 -21.78 -5.73 -10.36
C ALA A 240 -21.59 -5.74 -8.82
N LEU A 241 -21.66 -4.57 -8.17
CA LEU A 241 -21.50 -4.40 -6.72
C LEU A 241 -22.82 -4.36 -5.92
N GLY A 242 -23.97 -4.48 -6.59
CA GLY A 242 -25.30 -4.71 -5.97
C GLY A 242 -26.27 -3.56 -6.06
#